data_AF-A0A1I6P9H3-F1
#
_entry.id   AF-A0A1I6P9H3-F1
#
_cell.length_a   1.000
_cell.length_b   1.000
_cell.length_c   1.000
_cell.angle_alpha   90.00
_cell.angle_beta   90.00
_cell.angle_gamma   90.00
#
_symmetry.space_group_name_H-M   'P 1'
#
loop_
_entity.id
_entity.type
_entity.pdbx_description
1 polymer ?
#
loop_
_entity_poly.entity_id
_entity_poly.type
_entity_poly.pdbx_seq_one_letter_code
_entity_poly.pdbx_strand_id
1 'polypeptide(L)'
;MIKSLKIKIVLSLSLLILMLMAAGVISILDFKKIGNSVDTVLKNNYQSIESAKKMLDAVEREDSGILLWLIGNKDSGIETVLGSDSIIRKAIVDIEENITETNEAQYVGAIMDEYEQYYSSVMTILKGRYNTEESKQIYYSRTDSLFLKTKEAINRLMVLNQDQMYRQAGIVKEQSRRAMMPAIVSIAAAIIFALLLYFFIGTYFIRPVRQLINSIKEYYPEKGRLSTGIVSKDEFKELEEEINQLIYRLRRTKNSI
;
A
#
# COMPACT_ATOMS: atom_id res chain seq x y z
N MET A 1 12.48 20.49 39.69
CA MET A 1 13.75 20.09 39.03
C MET A 1 14.04 18.64 39.37
N ILE A 2 14.13 17.77 38.38
CA ILE A 2 14.48 16.35 38.57
C ILE A 2 15.90 16.29 39.16
N LYS A 3 16.05 15.73 40.36
CA LYS A 3 17.33 15.71 41.09
C LYS A 3 18.27 14.59 40.63
N SER A 4 17.75 13.47 40.14
CA SER A 4 18.59 12.32 39.76
C SER A 4 18.98 12.33 38.28
N LEU A 5 20.28 12.17 38.03
CA LEU A 5 20.97 11.98 36.77
C LEU A 5 20.46 10.72 36.06
N LYS A 6 20.26 9.63 36.82
CA LYS A 6 19.68 8.38 36.29
C LYS A 6 18.30 8.64 35.67
N ILE A 7 17.45 9.40 36.37
CA ILE A 7 16.10 9.73 35.90
C ILE A 7 16.17 10.62 34.64
N LYS A 8 17.09 11.58 34.56
CA LYS A 8 17.29 12.42 33.36
C LYS A 8 17.67 11.58 32.13
N ILE A 9 18.62 10.64 32.29
CA ILE A 9 19.03 9.74 31.20
C ILE A 9 17.86 8.88 30.75
N VAL A 10 17.25 8.16 31.70
CA VAL A 10 16.16 7.21 31.40
C VAL A 10 15.00 7.93 30.73
N LEU A 11 14.55 9.09 31.24
CA LEU A 11 13.48 9.86 30.61
C LEU A 11 13.82 10.28 29.17
N SER A 12 15.02 10.81 28.94
CA SER A 12 15.43 11.27 27.61
C SER A 12 15.49 10.12 26.59
N LEU A 13 16.04 8.97 26.99
CA LEU A 13 16.13 7.78 26.14
C LEU A 13 14.78 7.11 25.96
N SER A 14 13.97 6.97 27.01
CA SER A 14 12.61 6.43 26.92
C SER A 14 11.72 7.27 26.01
N LEU A 15 11.85 8.60 26.07
CA LEU A 15 11.11 9.49 25.17
C LEU A 15 11.52 9.28 23.71
N LEU A 16 12.81 9.18 23.42
CA LEU A 16 13.29 8.87 22.07
C LEU A 16 12.76 7.51 21.57
N ILE A 17 12.84 6.47 22.41
CA ILE A 17 12.32 5.14 22.06
C ILE A 17 10.83 5.20 21.77
N LEU A 18 10.05 5.93 22.58
CA LEU A 18 8.61 6.07 22.39
C LEU A 18 8.27 6.81 21.11
N MET A 19 9.02 7.86 20.76
CA MET A 19 8.87 8.56 19.48
C MET A 19 9.18 7.64 18.29
N LEU A 20 10.25 6.84 18.37
CA LEU A 20 10.61 5.90 17.31
C LEU A 20 9.56 4.79 17.16
N MET A 21 9.05 4.25 18.27
CA MET A 21 7.96 3.27 18.22
C MET A 21 6.70 3.86 17.57
N ALA A 22 6.30 5.06 17.97
CA ALA A 22 5.15 5.73 17.38
C ALA A 22 5.33 5.95 15.87
N ALA A 23 6.51 6.43 15.45
CA ALA A 23 6.83 6.60 14.03
C ALA A 23 6.77 5.28 13.25
N GLY A 24 7.29 4.20 13.83
CA GLY A 24 7.24 2.86 13.24
C GLY A 24 5.81 2.33 13.10
N VAL A 25 5.00 2.44 14.15
CA VAL A 25 3.58 2.02 14.12
C VAL A 25 2.80 2.80 13.08
N ILE A 26 2.95 4.12 13.02
CA ILE A 26 2.29 4.97 12.02
C ILE A 26 2.69 4.53 10.61
N SER A 27 3.99 4.31 10.38
CA SER A 27 4.51 3.87 9.07
C SER A 27 3.93 2.52 8.64
N ILE A 28 3.81 1.55 9.55
CA ILE A 28 3.21 0.23 9.26
C ILE A 28 1.73 0.37 8.92
N LEU A 29 0.99 1.17 9.68
CA LEU A 29 -0.44 1.40 9.43
C LEU A 29 -0.69 2.07 8.07
N ASP A 30 0.13 3.07 7.72
CA ASP A 30 0.02 3.77 6.44
C ASP A 30 0.42 2.86 5.27
N PHE A 31 1.45 2.04 5.43
CA PHE A 31 1.84 1.04 4.42
C PHE A 31 0.74 0.01 4.17
N LYS A 32 0.06 -0.46 5.22
CA LYS A 32 -1.06 -1.41 5.09
C LYS A 32 -2.25 -0.81 4.34
N LYS A 33 -2.56 0.47 4.54
CA LYS A 33 -3.64 1.16 3.80
C LYS A 33 -3.34 1.24 2.30
N ILE A 34 -2.08 1.49 1.94
CA ILE A 34 -1.63 1.51 0.54
C ILE A 34 -1.81 0.12 -0.08
N GLY A 35 -1.30 -0.93 0.58
CA GLY A 35 -1.41 -2.31 0.09
C GLY A 35 -2.85 -2.74 -0.20
N ASN A 36 -3.76 -2.51 0.75
CA ASN A 36 -5.16 -2.87 0.56
C ASN A 36 -5.84 -2.10 -0.60
N SER A 37 -5.46 -0.85 -0.81
CA SER A 37 -6.01 -0.01 -1.90
C SER A 37 -5.52 -0.50 -3.26
N VAL A 38 -4.25 -0.89 -3.36
CA VAL A 38 -3.66 -1.51 -4.56
C VAL A 38 -4.35 -2.84 -4.89
N ASP A 39 -4.51 -3.71 -3.89
CA ASP A 39 -5.11 -5.03 -4.08
C ASP A 39 -6.56 -4.94 -4.54
N THR A 40 -7.34 -4.02 -3.98
CA THR A 40 -8.75 -3.84 -4.35
C THR A 40 -8.89 -3.32 -5.79
N VAL A 41 -8.09 -2.31 -6.15
CA VAL A 41 -8.07 -1.72 -7.51
C VAL A 41 -7.64 -2.74 -8.56
N LEU A 42 -6.57 -3.50 -8.28
CA LEU A 42 -6.08 -4.51 -9.21
C LEU A 42 -7.06 -5.65 -9.35
N LYS A 43 -7.55 -6.20 -8.23
CA LYS A 43 -8.37 -7.41 -8.25
C LYS A 43 -9.68 -7.19 -9.00
N ASN A 44 -10.40 -6.12 -8.68
CA ASN A 44 -11.75 -5.90 -9.23
C ASN A 44 -11.69 -5.64 -10.75
N ASN A 45 -10.85 -4.69 -11.19
CA ASN A 45 -10.73 -4.36 -12.61
C ASN A 45 -10.12 -5.51 -13.42
N TYR A 46 -9.13 -6.22 -12.86
CA TYR A 46 -8.50 -7.35 -13.55
C TYR A 46 -9.49 -8.50 -13.77
N GLN A 47 -10.33 -8.81 -12.78
CA GLN A 47 -11.36 -9.84 -12.91
C GLN A 47 -12.37 -9.50 -14.03
N SER A 48 -12.88 -8.26 -14.07
CA SER A 48 -13.79 -7.82 -15.14
C SER A 48 -13.13 -7.85 -16.52
N ILE A 49 -11.84 -7.45 -16.63
CA ILE A 49 -11.07 -7.55 -17.89
C ILE A 49 -10.88 -9.01 -18.31
N GLU A 50 -10.55 -9.90 -17.38
CA GLU A 50 -10.34 -11.32 -17.67
C GLU A 50 -11.63 -11.98 -18.16
N SER A 51 -12.76 -11.69 -17.50
CA SER A 51 -14.07 -12.20 -17.91
C SER A 51 -14.51 -11.63 -19.26
N ALA A 52 -14.30 -10.33 -19.51
CA ALA A 52 -14.57 -9.73 -20.82
C ALA A 52 -13.72 -10.36 -21.93
N LYS A 53 -12.44 -10.67 -21.65
CA LYS A 53 -11.57 -11.37 -22.61
C LYS A 53 -12.06 -12.79 -22.90
N LYS A 54 -12.42 -13.57 -21.86
CA LYS A 54 -13.00 -14.91 -22.03
C LYS A 54 -14.26 -14.87 -22.88
N MET A 55 -15.11 -13.86 -22.67
CA MET A 55 -16.31 -13.65 -23.45
C MET A 55 -16.00 -13.31 -24.91
N LEU A 56 -15.03 -12.43 -25.15
CA LEU A 56 -14.57 -12.08 -26.49
C LEU A 56 -14.08 -13.31 -27.26
N ASP A 57 -13.19 -14.09 -26.66
CA ASP A 57 -12.64 -15.32 -27.25
C ASP A 57 -13.77 -16.35 -27.53
N ALA A 58 -14.76 -16.44 -26.63
CA ALA A 58 -15.89 -17.34 -26.79
C ALA A 58 -16.86 -16.87 -27.90
N VAL A 59 -17.15 -15.57 -28.02
CA VAL A 59 -18.00 -15.02 -29.09
C VAL A 59 -17.36 -15.25 -30.47
N GLU A 60 -16.04 -15.08 -30.60
CA GLU A 60 -15.32 -15.41 -31.85
C GLU A 60 -15.34 -16.91 -32.17
N ARG A 61 -15.31 -17.76 -31.13
CA ARG A 61 -15.42 -19.20 -31.30
C ARG A 61 -16.84 -19.65 -31.62
N GLU A 62 -17.86 -19.01 -31.05
CA GLU A 62 -19.26 -19.23 -31.39
C GLU A 62 -19.47 -18.93 -32.88
N ASP A 63 -18.99 -17.79 -33.36
CA ASP A 63 -19.06 -17.40 -34.78
C ASP A 63 -18.36 -18.42 -35.70
N SER A 64 -17.16 -18.86 -35.31
CA SER A 64 -16.45 -19.94 -35.99
C SER A 64 -17.26 -21.25 -36.03
N GLY A 65 -18.02 -21.56 -34.98
CA GLY A 65 -18.92 -22.71 -34.92
C GLY A 65 -20.07 -22.62 -35.92
N ILE A 66 -20.60 -21.42 -36.14
CA ILE A 66 -21.64 -21.18 -37.16
C ILE A 66 -21.04 -21.39 -38.56
N LEU A 67 -19.85 -20.85 -38.81
CA LEU A 67 -19.17 -21.03 -40.10
C LEU A 67 -18.86 -22.50 -40.37
N LEU A 68 -18.41 -23.26 -39.36
CA LEU A 68 -18.23 -24.71 -39.45
C LEU A 68 -19.52 -25.44 -39.81
N TRP A 69 -20.64 -25.04 -39.20
CA TRP A 69 -21.95 -25.60 -39.50
C TRP A 69 -22.37 -25.29 -40.95
N LEU A 70 -22.15 -24.05 -41.43
CA LEU A 70 -22.49 -23.60 -42.77
C LEU A 70 -21.70 -24.32 -43.88
N ILE A 71 -20.47 -24.76 -43.60
CA ILE A 71 -19.65 -25.55 -44.54
C ILE A 71 -19.92 -27.07 -44.47
N GLY A 72 -20.88 -27.49 -43.64
CA GLY A 72 -21.37 -28.87 -43.58
C GLY A 72 -20.87 -29.70 -42.39
N ASN A 73 -19.97 -29.18 -41.56
CA ASN A 73 -19.56 -29.84 -40.32
C ASN A 73 -20.54 -29.50 -39.18
N LYS A 74 -21.75 -30.07 -39.28
CA LYS A 74 -22.89 -29.69 -38.43
C LYS A 74 -22.69 -30.02 -36.95
N ASP A 75 -22.26 -31.23 -36.65
CA ASP A 75 -22.13 -31.70 -35.26
C ASP A 75 -21.07 -30.90 -34.50
N SER A 76 -19.88 -30.74 -35.08
CA SER A 76 -18.82 -29.90 -34.48
C SER A 76 -19.20 -28.43 -34.40
N GLY A 77 -19.94 -27.91 -35.40
CA GLY A 77 -20.44 -26.53 -35.37
C GLY A 77 -21.42 -26.29 -34.21
N ILE A 78 -22.39 -27.19 -34.03
CA ILE A 78 -23.36 -27.13 -32.92
C ILE A 78 -22.65 -27.25 -31.56
N GLU A 79 -21.74 -28.22 -31.42
CA GLU A 79 -20.98 -28.41 -30.18
C GLU A 79 -20.17 -27.15 -29.83
N THR A 80 -19.52 -26.54 -30.84
CA THR A 80 -18.74 -25.31 -30.66
C THR A 80 -19.61 -24.14 -30.22
N VAL A 81 -20.80 -23.98 -30.81
CA VAL A 81 -21.74 -22.90 -30.46
C VAL A 81 -22.25 -23.08 -29.03
N LEU A 82 -22.74 -24.26 -28.67
CA LEU A 82 -23.27 -24.53 -27.33
C LEU A 82 -22.20 -24.42 -26.24
N GLY A 83 -20.98 -24.89 -26.52
CA GLY A 83 -19.86 -24.75 -25.60
C GLY A 83 -19.43 -23.29 -25.39
N SER A 84 -19.51 -22.47 -26.45
CA SER A 84 -19.17 -21.05 -26.37
C SER A 84 -20.25 -20.25 -25.63
N ASP A 85 -21.53 -20.53 -25.86
CA ASP A 85 -22.65 -19.92 -25.11
C ASP A 85 -22.56 -20.15 -23.61
N SER A 86 -22.25 -21.39 -23.20
CA SER A 86 -22.02 -21.71 -21.78
C SER A 86 -20.91 -20.85 -21.15
N ILE A 87 -19.81 -20.62 -21.88
CA ILE A 87 -18.70 -19.78 -21.42
C ILE A 87 -19.12 -18.31 -21.33
N ILE A 88 -19.84 -17.81 -22.33
CA ILE A 88 -20.30 -16.42 -22.39
C ILE A 88 -21.26 -16.13 -21.23
N ARG A 89 -22.28 -16.98 -21.03
CA ARG A 89 -23.24 -16.84 -19.93
C ARG A 89 -22.56 -16.88 -18.57
N LYS A 90 -21.59 -17.78 -18.39
CA LYS A 90 -20.80 -17.80 -17.15
C LYS A 90 -19.99 -16.52 -16.96
N ALA A 91 -19.32 -16.03 -18.01
CA ALA A 91 -18.55 -14.80 -17.94
C ALA A 91 -19.42 -13.57 -17.63
N ILE A 92 -20.67 -13.53 -18.14
CA ILE A 92 -21.65 -12.50 -17.77
C ILE A 92 -21.96 -12.56 -16.27
N VAL A 93 -22.27 -13.74 -15.74
CA VAL A 93 -22.53 -13.94 -14.30
C VAL A 93 -21.33 -13.51 -13.45
N ASP A 94 -20.12 -13.93 -13.84
CA ASP A 94 -18.89 -13.56 -13.13
C ASP A 94 -18.68 -12.03 -13.10
N ILE A 95 -19.10 -11.30 -14.15
CA ILE A 95 -19.05 -9.84 -14.20
C ILE A 95 -20.16 -9.21 -13.34
N GLU A 96 -21.39 -9.74 -13.41
CA GLU A 96 -22.52 -9.25 -12.61
C GLU A 96 -22.26 -9.34 -11.09
N GLU A 97 -21.61 -10.42 -10.65
CA GLU A 97 -21.21 -10.60 -9.24
C GLU A 97 -20.10 -9.64 -8.79
N ASN A 98 -19.37 -9.04 -9.75
CA ASN A 98 -18.22 -8.17 -9.51
C ASN A 98 -18.43 -6.73 -10.01
N ILE A 99 -19.69 -6.30 -10.18
CA ILE A 99 -20.00 -4.90 -10.50
C ILE A 99 -19.51 -4.01 -9.36
N THR A 100 -18.44 -3.28 -9.60
CA THR A 100 -17.75 -2.49 -8.58
C THR A 100 -17.75 -1.01 -8.91
N GLU A 101 -18.05 -0.68 -10.16
CA GLU A 101 -17.86 0.66 -10.70
C GLU A 101 -19.16 1.34 -11.16
N THR A 102 -19.12 2.68 -11.13
CA THR A 102 -20.23 3.49 -11.66
C THR A 102 -20.33 3.29 -13.17
N ASN A 103 -21.55 3.00 -13.65
CA ASN A 103 -21.91 2.71 -15.04
C ASN A 103 -21.56 1.30 -15.56
N GLU A 104 -20.81 0.47 -14.83
CA GLU A 104 -20.45 -0.88 -15.29
C GLU A 104 -21.70 -1.73 -15.60
N ALA A 105 -22.73 -1.66 -14.75
CA ALA A 105 -24.02 -2.34 -14.97
C ALA A 105 -24.69 -1.99 -16.31
N GLN A 106 -24.53 -0.77 -16.82
CA GLN A 106 -25.08 -0.37 -18.11
C GLN A 106 -24.38 -1.08 -19.27
N TYR A 107 -23.05 -1.24 -19.18
CA TYR A 107 -22.28 -1.95 -20.21
C TYR A 107 -22.59 -3.46 -20.18
N VAL A 108 -22.77 -4.04 -18.99
CA VAL A 108 -23.18 -5.44 -18.83
C VAL A 108 -24.57 -5.67 -19.43
N GLY A 109 -25.54 -4.80 -19.14
CA GLY A 109 -26.87 -4.87 -19.75
C GLY A 109 -26.82 -4.79 -21.28
N ALA A 110 -26.01 -3.87 -21.83
CA ALA A 110 -25.83 -3.78 -23.28
C ALA A 110 -25.21 -5.05 -23.89
N ILE A 111 -24.26 -5.69 -23.21
CA ILE A 111 -23.68 -6.96 -23.65
C ILE A 111 -24.75 -8.06 -23.67
N MET A 112 -25.57 -8.16 -22.62
CA MET A 112 -26.65 -9.15 -22.54
C MET A 112 -27.64 -8.96 -23.69
N ASP A 113 -28.08 -7.72 -23.94
CA ASP A 113 -29.04 -7.40 -24.99
C ASP A 113 -28.50 -7.70 -26.40
N GLU A 114 -27.25 -7.34 -26.68
CA GLU A 114 -26.62 -7.63 -27.99
C GLU A 114 -26.36 -9.14 -28.14
N TYR A 115 -25.92 -9.81 -27.06
CA TYR A 115 -25.66 -11.24 -27.08
C TYR A 115 -26.92 -12.07 -27.28
N GLU A 116 -28.03 -11.76 -26.60
CA GLU A 116 -29.28 -12.49 -26.78
C GLU A 116 -29.84 -12.34 -28.19
N GLN A 117 -29.70 -11.15 -28.80
CA GLN A 117 -30.06 -10.94 -30.21
C GLN A 117 -29.18 -11.77 -31.15
N TYR A 118 -27.86 -11.77 -30.92
CA TYR A 118 -26.92 -12.60 -31.68
C TYR A 118 -27.27 -14.08 -31.56
N TYR A 119 -27.30 -14.61 -30.34
CA TYR A 119 -27.59 -16.02 -30.03
C TYR A 119 -28.95 -16.47 -30.59
N SER A 120 -29.98 -15.62 -30.53
CA SER A 120 -31.27 -15.93 -31.16
C SER A 120 -31.16 -16.06 -32.68
N SER A 121 -30.35 -15.22 -33.34
CA SER A 121 -30.06 -15.33 -34.78
C SER A 121 -29.29 -16.61 -35.11
N VAL A 122 -28.30 -16.96 -34.26
CA VAL A 122 -27.54 -18.21 -34.36
C VAL A 122 -28.47 -19.42 -34.29
N MET A 123 -29.33 -19.49 -33.26
CA MET A 123 -30.26 -20.61 -33.07
C MET A 123 -31.29 -20.72 -34.20
N THR A 124 -31.66 -19.60 -34.82
CA THR A 124 -32.54 -19.59 -35.99
C THR A 124 -31.86 -20.32 -37.17
N ILE A 125 -30.57 -20.10 -37.39
CA ILE A 125 -29.80 -20.81 -38.42
C ILE A 125 -29.67 -22.30 -38.07
N LEU A 126 -29.24 -22.63 -36.85
CA LEU A 126 -28.94 -24.02 -36.46
C LEU A 126 -30.18 -24.92 -36.37
N LYS A 127 -31.31 -24.39 -35.92
CA LYS A 127 -32.57 -25.14 -35.73
C LYS A 127 -33.55 -24.97 -36.88
N GLY A 128 -33.32 -23.98 -37.74
CA GLY A 128 -34.17 -23.71 -38.89
C GLY A 128 -34.12 -24.85 -39.92
N ARG A 129 -35.24 -25.06 -40.62
CA ARG A 129 -35.31 -25.99 -41.76
C ARG A 129 -34.91 -25.30 -43.07
N TYR A 130 -33.89 -24.44 -42.98
CA TYR A 130 -33.37 -23.70 -44.12
C TYR A 130 -32.43 -24.58 -44.93
N ASN A 131 -32.39 -24.35 -46.25
CA ASN A 131 -31.30 -24.90 -47.04
C ASN A 131 -29.98 -24.14 -46.78
N THR A 132 -28.87 -24.66 -47.31
CA THR A 132 -27.53 -24.09 -47.06
C THR A 132 -27.42 -22.63 -47.55
N GLU A 133 -28.01 -22.30 -48.69
CA GLU A 133 -27.92 -20.95 -49.25
C GLU A 133 -28.78 -19.94 -48.48
N GLU A 134 -29.98 -20.34 -48.05
CA GLU A 134 -30.81 -19.53 -47.14
C GLU A 134 -30.10 -19.27 -45.81
N SER A 135 -29.44 -20.29 -45.24
CA SER A 135 -28.69 -20.16 -43.99
C SER A 135 -27.52 -19.18 -44.11
N LYS A 136 -26.77 -19.25 -45.23
CA LYS A 136 -25.70 -18.28 -45.53
C LYS A 136 -26.25 -16.87 -45.72
N GLN A 137 -27.38 -16.70 -46.39
CA GLN A 137 -28.01 -15.38 -46.55
C GLN A 137 -28.41 -14.78 -45.21
N ILE A 138 -29.02 -15.56 -44.30
CA ILE A 138 -29.35 -15.10 -42.95
C ILE A 138 -28.07 -14.69 -42.20
N TYR A 139 -27.01 -15.49 -42.32
CA TYR A 139 -25.72 -15.17 -41.70
C TYR A 139 -25.17 -13.81 -42.16
N TYR A 140 -24.99 -13.63 -43.47
CA TYR A 140 -24.37 -12.41 -44.01
C TYR A 140 -25.26 -11.16 -43.91
N SER A 141 -26.58 -11.32 -43.93
CA SER A 141 -27.50 -10.17 -43.86
C SER A 141 -27.77 -9.70 -42.43
N ARG A 142 -27.59 -10.56 -41.43
CA ARG A 142 -28.01 -10.27 -40.04
C ARG A 142 -27.03 -10.76 -38.99
N THR A 143 -26.69 -12.05 -38.98
CA THR A 143 -25.94 -12.66 -37.87
C THR A 143 -24.54 -12.07 -37.74
N ASP A 144 -23.84 -11.81 -38.85
CA ASP A 144 -22.50 -11.18 -38.86
C ASP A 144 -22.53 -9.79 -38.22
N SER A 145 -23.54 -8.97 -38.53
CA SER A 145 -23.69 -7.65 -37.92
C SER A 145 -23.97 -7.73 -36.41
N LEU A 146 -24.79 -8.70 -35.97
CA LEU A 146 -25.06 -8.91 -34.55
C LEU A 146 -23.81 -9.41 -33.80
N PHE A 147 -23.02 -10.30 -34.42
CA PHE A 147 -21.72 -10.71 -33.90
C PHE A 147 -20.81 -9.50 -33.65
N LEU A 148 -20.67 -8.61 -34.65
CA LEU A 148 -19.84 -7.41 -34.53
C LEU A 148 -20.32 -6.46 -33.43
N LYS A 149 -21.64 -6.30 -33.26
CA LYS A 149 -22.21 -5.49 -32.17
C LYS A 149 -21.92 -6.08 -30.79
N THR A 150 -22.10 -7.39 -30.62
CA THR A 150 -21.74 -8.09 -29.38
C THR A 150 -20.26 -7.90 -29.08
N LYS A 151 -19.39 -8.11 -30.07
CA LYS A 151 -17.94 -7.90 -29.95
C LYS A 151 -17.60 -6.48 -29.52
N GLU A 152 -18.27 -5.48 -30.11
CA GLU A 152 -18.09 -4.08 -29.76
C GLU A 152 -18.54 -3.78 -28.33
N ALA A 153 -19.70 -4.30 -27.90
CA ALA A 153 -20.21 -4.12 -26.53
C ALA A 153 -19.23 -4.69 -25.49
N ILE A 154 -18.68 -5.89 -25.72
CA ILE A 154 -17.68 -6.52 -24.86
C ILE A 154 -16.40 -5.68 -24.80
N ASN A 155 -15.91 -5.21 -25.96
CA ASN A 155 -14.73 -4.35 -26.01
C ASN A 155 -14.91 -3.04 -25.26
N ARG A 156 -16.10 -2.43 -25.33
CA ARG A 156 -16.41 -1.20 -24.58
C ARG A 156 -16.34 -1.41 -23.07
N LEU A 157 -16.83 -2.54 -22.55
CA LEU A 157 -16.68 -2.90 -21.14
C LEU A 157 -15.20 -3.12 -20.76
N MET A 158 -14.44 -3.79 -21.62
CA MET A 158 -13.00 -4.02 -21.39
C MET A 158 -12.22 -2.71 -21.36
N VAL A 159 -12.49 -1.78 -22.28
CA VAL A 159 -11.86 -0.45 -22.32
C VAL A 159 -12.24 0.38 -21.10
N LEU A 160 -13.50 0.33 -20.64
CA LEU A 160 -13.94 1.00 -19.42
C LEU A 160 -13.10 0.54 -18.21
N ASN A 161 -12.99 -0.77 -18.01
CA ASN A 161 -12.24 -1.35 -16.90
C ASN A 161 -10.74 -1.08 -17.01
N GLN A 162 -10.17 -1.07 -18.22
CA GLN A 162 -8.77 -0.70 -18.45
C GLN A 162 -8.51 0.77 -18.09
N ASP A 163 -9.34 1.69 -18.57
CA ASP A 163 -9.20 3.12 -18.26
C ASP A 163 -9.37 3.39 -16.76
N GLN A 164 -10.32 2.70 -16.10
CA GLN A 164 -10.47 2.74 -14.65
C GLN A 164 -9.22 2.26 -13.93
N MET A 165 -8.65 1.13 -14.33
CA MET A 165 -7.39 0.63 -13.78
C MET A 165 -6.26 1.67 -13.91
N TYR A 166 -6.11 2.32 -15.07
CA TYR A 166 -5.08 3.35 -15.27
C TYR A 166 -5.31 4.59 -14.37
N ARG A 167 -6.55 5.08 -14.31
CA ARG A 167 -6.89 6.24 -13.45
C ARG A 167 -6.70 5.92 -11.97
N GLN A 168 -7.20 4.77 -11.53
CA GLN A 168 -7.06 4.32 -10.14
C GLN A 168 -5.60 4.05 -9.78
N ALA A 169 -4.79 3.48 -10.67
CA ALA A 169 -3.35 3.35 -10.46
C ALA A 169 -2.67 4.73 -10.27
N GLY A 170 -3.09 5.74 -11.03
CA GLY A 170 -2.65 7.12 -10.84
C GLY A 170 -3.03 7.70 -9.47
N ILE A 171 -4.27 7.48 -9.03
CA ILE A 171 -4.77 7.90 -7.71
C ILE A 171 -4.00 7.20 -6.60
N VAL A 172 -3.81 5.88 -6.69
CA VAL A 172 -3.07 5.07 -5.71
C VAL A 172 -1.62 5.55 -5.61
N LYS A 173 -0.98 5.92 -6.73
CA LYS A 173 0.36 6.49 -6.73
C LYS A 173 0.44 7.80 -5.94
N GLU A 174 -0.48 8.73 -6.19
CA GLU A 174 -0.52 10.02 -5.48
C GLU A 174 -0.91 9.85 -4.00
N GLN A 175 -1.87 8.97 -3.70
CA GLN A 175 -2.24 8.63 -2.33
C GLN A 175 -1.09 7.99 -1.57
N SER A 176 -0.33 7.08 -2.21
CA SER A 176 0.87 6.48 -1.63
C SER A 176 1.89 7.54 -1.27
N ARG A 177 2.14 8.50 -2.19
CA ARG A 177 3.06 9.62 -1.93
C ARG A 177 2.61 10.46 -0.74
N ARG A 178 1.32 10.77 -0.63
CA ARG A 178 0.77 11.54 0.50
C ARG A 178 0.82 10.76 1.81
N ALA A 179 0.51 9.47 1.78
CA ALA A 179 0.55 8.59 2.95
C ALA A 179 1.98 8.38 3.48
N MET A 180 3.02 8.59 2.66
CA MET A 180 4.42 8.57 3.12
C MET A 180 4.85 9.85 3.85
N MET A 181 4.14 10.97 3.70
CA MET A 181 4.55 12.26 4.27
C MET A 181 4.65 12.25 5.82
N PRO A 182 3.67 11.69 6.58
CA PRO A 182 3.76 11.62 8.05
C PRO A 182 4.97 10.81 8.53
N ALA A 183 5.30 9.71 7.85
CA ALA A 183 6.47 8.89 8.15
C ALA A 183 7.77 9.67 7.94
N ILE A 184 7.91 10.39 6.81
CA ILE A 184 9.07 11.25 6.54
C ILE A 184 9.22 12.33 7.61
N VAL A 185 8.13 13.02 7.96
CA VAL A 185 8.12 14.07 8.99
C VAL A 185 8.51 13.50 10.36
N SER A 186 8.02 12.30 10.69
CA SER A 186 8.32 11.63 11.97
C SER A 186 9.79 11.21 12.06
N ILE A 187 10.37 10.70 10.96
CA ILE A 187 11.81 10.41 10.89
C ILE A 187 12.64 11.69 11.05
N ALA A 188 12.27 12.77 10.35
CA ALA A 188 12.97 14.04 10.47
C ALA A 188 12.91 14.59 11.92
N ALA A 189 11.73 14.52 12.55
CA ALA A 189 11.56 14.91 13.95
C ALA A 189 12.41 14.05 14.91
N ALA A 190 12.48 12.73 14.69
CA ALA A 190 13.32 11.84 15.48
C ALA A 190 14.82 12.15 15.33
N ILE A 191 15.28 12.49 14.12
CA ILE A 191 16.67 12.92 13.88
C ILE A 191 16.97 14.22 14.63
N ILE A 192 16.08 15.22 14.53
CA ILE A 192 16.23 16.49 15.26
C ILE A 192 16.29 16.23 16.77
N PHE A 193 15.41 15.37 17.28
CA PHE A 193 15.39 15.01 18.70
C PHE A 193 16.67 14.29 19.13
N ALA A 194 17.20 13.38 18.30
CA ALA A 194 18.48 12.72 18.57
C ALA A 194 19.66 13.71 18.60
N LEU A 195 19.67 14.71 17.71
CA LEU A 195 20.68 15.79 17.73
C LEU A 195 20.57 16.65 18.99
N LEU A 196 19.35 16.99 19.42
CA LEU A 196 19.13 17.70 20.69
C LEU A 196 19.59 16.87 21.89
N LEU A 197 19.32 15.57 21.89
CA LEU A 197 19.76 14.65 22.94
C LEU A 197 21.28 14.53 22.97
N TYR A 198 21.94 14.48 21.82
CA TYR A 198 23.40 14.53 21.71
C TYR A 198 23.98 15.79 22.36
N PHE A 199 23.42 16.96 22.04
CA PHE A 199 23.83 18.24 22.65
C PHE A 199 23.56 18.28 24.16
N PHE A 200 22.42 17.72 24.60
CA PHE A 200 22.06 17.60 26.01
C PHE A 200 23.05 16.72 26.78
N ILE A 201 23.43 15.55 26.23
CA ILE A 201 24.45 14.68 26.82
C ILE A 201 25.80 15.42 26.95
N GLY A 202 26.20 16.13 25.89
CA GLY A 202 27.43 16.93 25.90
C GLY A 202 27.46 17.96 27.03
N THR A 203 26.37 18.71 27.17
CA THR A 203 26.30 19.85 28.10
C THR A 203 26.10 19.44 29.55
N TYR A 204 25.22 18.46 29.81
CA TYR A 204 24.80 18.10 31.17
C TYR A 204 25.53 16.88 31.75
N PHE A 205 26.28 16.12 30.95
CA PHE A 205 27.00 14.92 31.42
C PHE A 205 28.49 15.03 31.13
N ILE A 206 28.86 15.17 29.86
CA ILE A 206 30.29 15.13 29.46
C ILE A 206 31.05 16.34 30.04
N ARG A 207 30.45 17.54 30.00
CA ARG A 207 31.10 18.76 30.51
C ARG A 207 31.33 18.74 32.02
N PRO A 208 30.36 18.42 32.89
CA PRO A 208 30.60 18.28 34.34
C PRO A 208 31.67 17.24 34.68
N VAL A 209 31.68 16.09 33.98
CA VAL A 209 32.73 15.06 34.17
C VAL A 209 34.11 15.63 33.85
N ARG A 210 34.27 16.32 32.70
CA ARG A 210 35.55 16.95 32.35
C ARG A 210 35.95 18.04 33.35
N GLN A 211 35.00 18.85 33.81
CA GLN A 211 35.26 19.87 34.83
C GLN A 211 35.79 19.22 36.12
N LEU A 212 35.13 18.17 36.60
CA LEU A 212 35.55 17.43 37.79
C LEU A 212 36.97 16.85 37.63
N ILE A 213 37.24 16.16 36.50
CA ILE A 213 38.55 15.59 36.19
C ILE A 213 39.64 16.67 36.18
N ASN A 214 39.41 17.79 35.51
CA ASN A 214 40.39 18.87 35.41
C ASN A 214 40.63 19.52 36.77
N SER A 215 39.58 19.78 37.55
CA SER A 215 39.72 20.35 38.89
C SER A 215 40.48 19.44 39.85
N ILE A 216 40.34 18.11 39.71
CA ILE A 216 41.13 17.15 40.49
C ILE A 216 42.60 17.16 40.04
N LYS A 217 42.87 17.16 38.73
CA LYS A 217 44.24 17.22 38.18
C LYS A 217 44.98 18.49 38.58
N GLU A 218 44.29 19.62 38.63
CA GLU A 218 44.84 20.94 38.98
C GLU A 218 44.73 21.27 40.48
N TYR A 219 44.33 20.29 41.31
CA TYR A 219 44.21 20.48 42.74
C TYR A 219 45.59 20.46 43.41
N TYR A 220 45.82 21.44 44.29
CA TYR A 220 46.98 21.49 45.17
C TYR A 220 46.51 21.69 46.62
N PRO A 221 47.18 21.09 47.63
CA PRO A 221 46.75 21.13 49.04
C PRO A 221 46.47 22.53 49.60
N GLU A 222 47.16 23.54 49.08
CA GLU A 222 47.03 24.95 49.49
C GLU A 222 45.70 25.57 49.08
N LYS A 223 45.07 25.11 47.99
CA LYS A 223 43.76 25.60 47.54
C LYS A 223 42.64 25.27 48.52
N GLY A 224 42.82 24.24 49.35
CA GLY A 224 41.96 23.87 50.47
C GLY A 224 40.57 23.32 50.14
N ARG A 225 40.00 23.65 48.97
CA ARG A 225 38.76 23.09 48.42
C ARG A 225 38.86 22.92 46.90
N LEU A 226 38.18 21.91 46.38
CA LEU A 226 37.89 21.74 44.96
C LEU A 226 36.78 22.72 44.55
N SER A 227 36.99 23.51 43.50
CA SER A 227 35.99 24.40 42.92
C SER A 227 35.81 24.05 41.46
N THR A 228 34.80 23.24 41.14
CA THR A 228 34.63 22.64 39.81
C THR A 228 33.77 23.49 38.86
N GLY A 229 33.08 24.50 39.40
CA GLY A 229 32.15 25.33 38.63
C GLY A 229 30.92 24.56 38.14
N ILE A 230 30.61 23.40 38.75
CA ILE A 230 29.42 22.61 38.43
C ILE A 230 28.20 23.34 39.01
N VAL A 231 27.30 23.76 38.10
CA VAL A 231 26.06 24.50 38.42
C VAL A 231 24.88 23.55 38.65
N SER A 232 24.96 22.30 38.16
CA SER A 232 23.89 21.33 38.35
C SER A 232 23.68 21.01 39.83
N LYS A 233 22.47 20.59 40.21
CA LYS A 233 22.10 20.17 41.58
C LYS A 233 21.75 18.67 41.60
N ASP A 234 22.49 17.90 40.83
CA ASP A 234 22.37 16.45 40.70
C ASP A 234 23.60 15.74 41.29
N GLU A 235 23.75 14.46 41.02
CA GLU A 235 24.79 13.57 41.55
C GLU A 235 26.21 14.11 41.27
N PHE A 236 26.42 14.94 40.25
CA PHE A 236 27.72 15.60 40.04
C PHE A 236 28.06 16.63 41.11
N LYS A 237 27.05 17.32 41.65
CA LYS A 237 27.23 18.30 42.73
C LYS A 237 27.46 17.61 44.07
N GLU A 238 26.69 16.55 44.32
CA GLU A 238 26.89 15.67 45.47
C GLU A 238 28.31 15.08 45.47
N LEU A 239 28.80 14.65 44.31
CA LEU A 239 30.18 14.17 44.17
C LEU A 239 31.24 15.25 44.43
N GLU A 240 31.03 16.49 43.95
CA GLU A 240 31.91 17.63 44.28
C GLU A 240 31.96 17.88 45.80
N GLU A 241 30.81 17.82 46.47
CA GLU A 241 30.68 18.02 47.91
C GLU A 241 31.38 16.91 48.70
N GLU A 242 31.19 15.64 48.32
CA GLU A 242 31.86 14.49 48.96
C GLU A 242 33.37 14.50 48.76
N ILE A 243 33.86 14.89 47.59
CA ILE A 243 35.31 15.08 47.36
C ILE A 243 35.86 16.18 48.26
N ASN A 244 35.14 17.28 48.42
CA ASN A 244 35.53 18.36 49.33
C ASN A 244 35.56 17.91 50.79
N GLN A 245 34.60 17.08 51.22
CA GLN A 245 34.61 16.49 52.56
C GLN A 245 35.80 15.53 52.76
N LEU A 246 36.18 14.76 51.74
CA LEU A 246 37.38 13.92 51.79
C LEU A 246 38.66 14.76 51.94
N ILE A 247 38.79 15.82 51.13
CA ILE A 247 39.92 16.76 51.22
C ILE A 247 40.01 17.36 52.63
N TYR A 248 38.87 17.78 53.19
CA TYR A 248 38.81 18.33 54.55
C TYR A 248 39.31 17.34 55.60
N ARG A 249 38.85 16.08 55.53
CA ARG A 249 39.29 15.00 56.43
C ARG A 249 40.80 14.76 56.32
N LEU A 250 41.33 14.66 55.11
CA LEU A 250 42.77 14.45 54.87
C LEU A 250 43.63 15.59 55.42
N ARG A 251 43.20 16.86 55.26
CA ARG A 251 43.91 18.01 55.84
C ARG A 251 43.87 18.01 57.36
N ARG A 252 42.73 17.67 57.96
CA ARG A 252 42.59 17.60 59.42
C ARG A 252 43.54 16.56 60.02
N THR A 253 43.63 15.38 59.42
CA THR A 253 44.55 14.32 59.87
C THR A 253 46.02 14.73 59.71
N LYS A 254 46.37 15.45 58.64
CA LYS A 254 47.73 15.97 58.45
C LYS A 254 48.13 17.05 59.46
N ASN A 255 47.18 17.88 59.90
CA ASN A 255 47.43 18.95 60.88
C ASN A 255 47.38 18.47 62.34
N SER A 256 46.93 17.23 62.61
CA SER A 256 46.90 16.62 63.94
C SER A 256 48.14 15.77 64.26
N ILE A 257 49.14 15.80 63.38
CA ILE A 257 50.48 15.20 63.52
C ILE A 257 51.47 16.36 63.53
#